data_AF-A0A9E5FEU6-F1
#
_entry.id   AF-A0A9E5FEU6-F1
#
_cell.length_a   1.000
_cell.length_b   1.000
_cell.length_c   1.000
_cell.angle_alpha   90.00
_cell.angle_beta   90.00
_cell.angle_gamma   90.00
#
_symmetry.space_group_name_H-M   'P 1'
#
loop_
_entity.id
_entity.type
_entity.pdbx_description
1 polymer ?
#
loop_
_entity_poly.entity_id
_entity_poly.type
_entity_poly.pdbx_seq_one_letter_code
_entity_poly.pdbx_strand_id
1 'polypeptide(L)'
;MTATADTINRSAWSVDQRVEFLAGFMGLTQEDIDTIHEFAPALASHAPALVNAVYVKLFSNDLTKRHFMTRGAGYEGPLPEKLDDLTLDHPQILMRKQHLGAYLGRLVTSQYDSKMNAYLDMVGKIHTAKAGSPDVVIPLVQMNALMGFVHDALIGLIFSLPAPECRRVALARAFTKLLWIQGDLISRHYTPN
;
A
#
# COMPACT_ATOMS: atom_id res chain seq x y z
N MET A 1 -0.76 17.23 -30.72
CA MET A 1 0.18 18.05 -29.92
C MET A 1 1.47 17.26 -29.76
N THR A 2 2.51 17.65 -30.48
CA THR A 2 3.84 17.05 -30.42
C THR A 2 4.57 17.61 -29.21
N ALA A 3 4.60 16.86 -28.12
CA ALA A 3 5.48 17.17 -26.99
C ALA A 3 6.93 16.90 -27.44
N THR A 4 7.74 17.95 -27.48
CA THR A 4 9.18 17.85 -27.69
C THR A 4 9.79 17.05 -26.54
N ALA A 5 10.64 16.08 -26.89
CA ALA A 5 11.29 15.11 -26.01
C ALA A 5 12.37 15.74 -25.09
N ASP A 6 12.18 16.99 -24.69
CA ASP A 6 13.09 17.69 -23.79
C ASP A 6 12.58 17.55 -22.36
N THR A 7 13.20 16.62 -21.65
CA THR A 7 13.05 16.34 -20.21
C THR A 7 11.71 15.77 -19.75
N ILE A 8 11.52 14.46 -19.93
CA ILE A 8 10.82 13.65 -18.90
C ILE A 8 11.73 13.63 -17.66
N ASN A 9 11.87 14.78 -17.00
CA ASN A 9 12.56 14.84 -15.74
C ASN A 9 11.62 14.23 -14.70
N ARG A 10 11.94 13.01 -14.24
CA ARG A 10 11.11 12.25 -13.30
C ARG A 10 10.87 12.99 -11.97
N SER A 11 11.65 14.04 -11.67
CA SER A 11 11.50 14.89 -10.49
C SER A 11 10.72 16.19 -10.68
N ALA A 12 10.27 16.53 -11.90
CA ALA A 12 9.56 17.78 -12.15
C ALA A 12 8.03 17.73 -11.89
N TRP A 13 7.44 16.53 -11.79
CA TRP A 13 6.00 16.40 -11.60
C TRP A 13 5.60 16.50 -10.13
N SER A 14 4.57 17.32 -9.86
CA SER A 14 3.84 17.24 -8.60
C SER A 14 3.23 15.84 -8.42
N VAL A 15 2.86 15.50 -7.18
CA VAL A 15 2.17 14.22 -6.91
C VAL A 15 0.91 14.10 -7.77
N ASP A 16 0.12 15.17 -7.89
CA ASP A 16 -1.13 15.16 -8.65
C ASP A 16 -0.89 15.01 -10.15
N GLN A 17 0.07 15.74 -10.73
CA GLN A 17 0.42 15.58 -12.16
C GLN A 17 0.88 14.15 -12.48
N ARG A 18 1.62 13.54 -11.56
CA ARG A 18 2.09 12.16 -11.69
C ARG A 18 0.93 11.17 -11.62
N VAL A 19 0.03 11.32 -10.64
CA VAL A 19 -1.16 10.46 -10.54
C VAL A 19 -2.07 10.64 -11.74
N GLU A 20 -2.30 11.87 -12.20
CA GLU A 20 -3.11 12.17 -13.38
C GLU A 20 -2.56 11.44 -14.62
N PHE A 21 -1.24 11.54 -14.87
CA PHE A 21 -0.60 10.80 -15.95
C PHE A 21 -0.77 9.29 -15.81
N LEU A 22 -0.48 8.73 -14.64
CA LEU A 22 -0.54 7.28 -14.41
C LEU A 22 -1.98 6.76 -14.52
N ALA A 23 -2.95 7.46 -13.95
CA ALA A 23 -4.36 7.12 -14.02
C ALA A 23 -4.88 7.17 -15.46
N GLY A 24 -4.52 8.22 -16.22
CA GLY A 24 -4.85 8.34 -17.64
C GLY A 24 -4.23 7.23 -18.48
N PHE A 25 -2.96 6.89 -18.25
CA PHE A 25 -2.26 5.84 -18.98
C PHE A 25 -2.79 4.43 -18.66
N MET A 26 -3.04 4.16 -17.38
CA MET A 26 -3.57 2.87 -16.91
C MET A 26 -5.08 2.71 -17.12
N GLY A 27 -5.76 3.81 -17.48
CA GLY A 27 -7.22 3.86 -17.61
C GLY A 27 -7.94 3.61 -16.28
N LEU A 28 -7.45 4.20 -15.18
CA LEU A 28 -8.22 4.27 -13.92
C LEU A 28 -9.31 5.34 -14.08
N THR A 29 -10.57 4.91 -14.10
CA THR A 29 -11.73 5.78 -14.34
C THR A 29 -12.57 5.99 -13.08
N GLN A 30 -13.55 6.89 -13.15
CA GLN A 30 -14.54 7.05 -12.09
C GLN A 30 -15.33 5.75 -11.85
N GLU A 31 -15.62 4.96 -12.89
CA GLU A 31 -16.32 3.67 -12.76
C GLU A 31 -15.50 2.65 -11.95
N ASP A 32 -14.17 2.66 -12.08
CA ASP A 32 -13.29 1.83 -11.24
C ASP A 32 -13.40 2.25 -9.77
N ILE A 33 -13.39 3.56 -9.50
CA ILE A 33 -13.51 4.11 -8.14
C ILE A 33 -14.88 3.79 -7.53
N ASP A 34 -15.95 3.99 -8.29
CA ASP A 34 -17.33 3.68 -7.87
C ASP A 34 -17.48 2.19 -7.57
N THR A 35 -16.83 1.33 -8.37
CA THR A 35 -16.80 -0.12 -8.12
C THR A 35 -16.04 -0.45 -6.84
N ILE A 36 -14.93 0.23 -6.54
CA ILE A 36 -14.22 0.05 -5.26
C ILE A 36 -15.12 0.47 -4.08
N HIS A 37 -15.80 1.61 -4.19
CA HIS A 37 -16.69 2.13 -3.15
C HIS A 37 -17.92 1.23 -2.92
N GLU A 38 -18.51 0.69 -3.98
CA GLU A 38 -19.62 -0.27 -3.90
C GLU A 38 -19.24 -1.50 -3.04
N PHE A 39 -18.02 -2.01 -3.23
CA PHE A 39 -17.53 -3.19 -2.52
C PHE A 39 -16.87 -2.88 -1.17
N ALA A 40 -16.75 -1.61 -0.78
CA ALA A 40 -16.09 -1.20 0.46
C ALA A 40 -16.62 -1.93 1.71
N PRO A 41 -17.95 -2.11 1.92
CA PRO A 41 -18.46 -2.86 3.08
C PRO A 41 -18.03 -4.33 3.08
N ALA A 42 -18.04 -4.98 1.91
CA ALA A 42 -17.62 -6.37 1.75
C ALA A 42 -16.11 -6.54 1.97
N LEU A 43 -15.30 -5.58 1.52
CA LEU A 43 -13.85 -5.60 1.75
C LEU A 43 -13.49 -5.30 3.20
N ALA A 44 -14.23 -4.39 3.86
CA ALA A 44 -14.02 -4.02 5.25
C ALA A 44 -14.17 -5.20 6.21
N SER A 45 -15.16 -6.09 5.98
CA SER A 45 -15.36 -7.28 6.81
C SER A 45 -14.20 -8.29 6.72
N HIS A 46 -13.42 -8.26 5.64
CA HIS A 46 -12.26 -9.13 5.42
C HIS A 46 -10.92 -8.45 5.75
N ALA A 47 -10.91 -7.13 5.99
CA ALA A 47 -9.69 -6.38 6.27
C ALA A 47 -8.87 -6.97 7.44
N PRO A 48 -9.45 -7.41 8.58
CA PRO A 48 -8.67 -8.02 9.66
C PRO A 48 -7.90 -9.28 9.22
N ALA A 49 -8.53 -10.12 8.38
CA ALA A 49 -7.91 -11.34 7.87
C ALA A 49 -6.77 -11.02 6.89
N LEU A 50 -6.99 -10.06 5.98
CA LEU A 50 -5.97 -9.61 5.04
C LEU A 50 -4.76 -8.99 5.76
N VAL A 51 -5.01 -8.12 6.75
CA VAL A 51 -3.97 -7.56 7.61
C VAL A 51 -3.18 -8.68 8.29
N ASN A 52 -3.85 -9.67 8.88
CA ASN A 52 -3.15 -10.76 9.53
C ASN A 52 -2.30 -11.57 8.55
N ALA A 53 -2.81 -11.87 7.36
CA ALA A 53 -2.09 -12.57 6.31
C ALA A 53 -0.80 -11.83 5.88
N VAL A 54 -0.85 -10.50 5.78
CA VAL A 54 0.33 -9.65 5.52
C VAL A 54 1.41 -9.84 6.59
N TYR A 55 1.05 -9.79 7.87
CA TYR A 55 2.03 -9.95 8.94
C TYR A 55 2.56 -11.38 9.05
N VAL A 56 1.71 -12.40 8.86
CA VAL A 56 2.16 -13.79 8.75
C VAL A 56 3.19 -13.93 7.63
N LYS A 57 2.92 -13.32 6.46
CA LYS A 57 3.86 -13.34 5.34
C LYS A 57 5.18 -12.64 5.67
N LEU A 58 5.14 -11.45 6.27
CA LEU A 58 6.34 -10.71 6.67
C LEU A 58 7.15 -11.46 7.75
N PHE A 59 6.49 -12.24 8.61
CA PHE A 59 7.12 -13.03 9.66
C PHE A 59 7.66 -14.38 9.16
N SER A 60 7.26 -14.81 7.96
CA SER A 60 7.76 -16.05 7.35
C SER A 60 9.21 -15.97 6.83
N ASN A 61 9.84 -14.79 6.93
CA ASN A 61 11.21 -14.58 6.48
C ASN A 61 11.92 -13.55 7.39
N ASP A 62 13.08 -13.91 7.94
CA ASP A 62 13.85 -13.06 8.84
C ASP A 62 14.27 -11.72 8.19
N LEU A 63 14.50 -11.70 6.87
CA LEU A 63 14.89 -10.50 6.13
C LEU A 63 13.81 -9.41 6.17
N THR A 64 12.54 -9.79 6.31
CA THR A 64 11.40 -8.89 6.45
C THR A 64 10.99 -8.71 7.92
N LYS A 65 11.04 -9.79 8.72
CA LYS A 65 10.70 -9.76 10.15
C LYS A 65 11.60 -8.84 10.97
N ARG A 66 12.90 -8.78 10.65
CA ARG A 66 13.88 -7.97 11.39
C ARG A 66 13.57 -6.47 11.47
N HIS A 67 12.83 -5.91 10.52
CA HIS A 67 12.49 -4.47 10.51
C HIS A 67 11.56 -4.05 11.66
N PHE A 68 10.94 -5.03 12.31
CA PHE A 68 10.06 -4.82 13.45
C PHE A 68 10.79 -4.91 14.80
N MET A 69 12.09 -5.23 14.80
CA MET A 69 12.97 -5.11 15.98
C MET A 69 13.25 -3.65 16.33
N THR A 70 13.15 -2.76 15.33
CA THR A 70 13.31 -1.31 15.51
C THR A 70 12.00 -0.68 15.98
N ARG A 71 12.11 0.34 16.84
CA ARG A 71 10.97 1.15 17.29
C ARG A 71 10.32 1.89 16.12
N GLY A 72 9.06 1.57 15.86
CA GLY A 72 8.22 2.30 14.92
C GLY A 72 7.80 3.66 15.46
N ALA A 73 7.47 4.59 14.56
CA ALA A 73 6.96 5.91 14.93
C ALA A 73 5.69 5.78 15.79
N GLY A 74 5.63 6.54 16.89
CA GLY A 74 4.52 6.54 17.85
C GLY A 74 4.45 5.34 18.80
N TYR A 75 5.40 4.38 18.73
CA TYR A 75 5.45 3.26 19.66
C TYR A 75 6.38 3.53 20.84
N GLU A 76 5.85 3.52 22.06
CA GLU A 76 6.62 3.79 23.29
C GLU A 76 6.85 2.53 24.15
N GLY A 77 6.28 1.38 23.77
CA GLY A 77 6.37 0.13 24.54
C GLY A 77 7.72 -0.60 24.46
N PRO A 78 7.84 -1.79 25.08
CA PRO A 78 9.07 -2.57 25.05
C PRO A 78 9.39 -3.10 23.64
N LEU A 79 10.68 -3.29 23.35
CA LEU A 79 11.12 -3.98 22.15
C LEU A 79 11.52 -5.43 22.51
N PRO A 80 11.37 -6.38 21.58
CA PRO A 80 11.91 -7.73 21.77
C PRO A 80 13.45 -7.68 21.85
N GLU A 81 14.05 -8.54 22.67
CA GLU A 81 15.51 -8.62 22.80
C GLU A 81 16.15 -9.34 21.61
N LYS A 82 15.51 -10.41 21.13
CA LYS A 82 15.93 -11.18 19.95
C LYS A 82 14.75 -11.43 19.01
N LEU A 83 15.07 -11.75 17.76
CA LEU A 83 14.08 -11.92 16.69
C LEU A 83 13.04 -13.01 16.98
N ASP A 84 13.41 -14.05 17.73
CA ASP A 84 12.51 -15.15 18.11
C ASP A 84 11.41 -14.71 19.08
N ASP A 85 11.67 -13.70 19.91
CA ASP A 85 10.71 -13.18 20.89
C ASP A 85 9.65 -12.28 20.23
N LEU A 86 9.92 -11.83 19.00
CA LEU A 86 8.98 -11.04 18.23
C LEU A 86 7.88 -11.94 17.66
N THR A 87 6.69 -11.86 18.26
CA THR A 87 5.48 -12.58 17.83
C THR A 87 4.46 -11.65 17.17
N LEU A 88 3.43 -12.25 16.57
CA LEU A 88 2.32 -11.50 15.95
C LEU A 88 1.43 -10.76 16.95
N ASP A 89 1.55 -11.09 18.23
CA ASP A 89 0.82 -10.49 19.36
C ASP A 89 1.64 -9.43 20.09
N HIS A 90 2.90 -9.21 19.67
CA HIS A 90 3.74 -8.17 20.24
C HIS A 90 3.05 -6.80 20.11
N PRO A 91 3.04 -5.93 21.14
CA PRO A 91 2.23 -4.70 21.13
C PRO A 91 2.54 -3.76 19.95
N GLN A 92 3.82 -3.65 19.56
CA GLN A 92 4.19 -2.90 18.36
C GLN A 92 3.52 -3.47 17.08
N ILE A 93 3.42 -4.78 16.95
CA ILE A 93 2.83 -5.43 15.78
C ILE A 93 1.33 -5.20 15.75
N LEU A 94 0.66 -5.27 16.90
CA LEU A 94 -0.77 -4.93 17.01
C LEU A 94 -1.04 -3.48 16.60
N MET A 95 -0.21 -2.53 17.05
CA MET A 95 -0.31 -1.12 16.65
C MET A 95 -0.12 -0.96 15.13
N ARG A 96 0.91 -1.59 14.54
CA ARG A 96 1.13 -1.50 13.10
C ARG A 96 0.04 -2.23 12.28
N LYS A 97 -0.57 -3.30 12.80
CA LYS A 97 -1.76 -3.94 12.21
C LYS A 97 -2.96 -2.98 12.18
N GLN A 98 -3.18 -2.22 13.25
CA GLN A 98 -4.22 -1.18 13.28
C GLN A 98 -3.98 -0.10 12.23
N HIS A 99 -2.74 0.39 12.08
CA HIS A 99 -2.39 1.35 11.03
C HIS A 99 -2.63 0.81 9.62
N LEU A 100 -2.27 -0.45 9.35
CA LEU A 100 -2.54 -1.09 8.06
C LEU A 100 -4.04 -1.23 7.81
N GLY A 101 -4.82 -1.61 8.83
CA GLY A 101 -6.28 -1.67 8.74
C GLY A 101 -6.92 -0.30 8.44
N ALA A 102 -6.45 0.75 9.10
CA ALA A 102 -6.89 2.12 8.84
C ALA A 102 -6.54 2.57 7.41
N TYR A 103 -5.36 2.22 6.93
CA TYR A 103 -4.96 2.46 5.53
C TYR A 103 -5.89 1.74 4.53
N LEU A 104 -6.19 0.46 4.75
CA LEU A 104 -7.11 -0.30 3.88
C LEU A 104 -8.53 0.30 3.89
N GLY A 105 -9.02 0.67 5.07
CA GLY A 105 -10.31 1.36 5.21
C GLY A 105 -10.33 2.68 4.45
N ARG A 106 -9.24 3.45 4.53
CA ARG A 106 -9.10 4.71 3.79
C ARG A 106 -9.02 4.48 2.28
N LEU A 107 -8.32 3.44 1.85
CA LEU A 107 -8.19 3.05 0.44
C LEU A 107 -9.55 2.80 -0.20
N VAL A 108 -10.48 2.13 0.50
CA VAL A 108 -11.78 1.78 -0.07
C VAL A 108 -12.90 2.80 0.17
N THR A 109 -12.67 3.83 1.00
CA THR A 109 -13.73 4.81 1.35
C THR A 109 -13.41 6.26 1.00
N SER A 110 -12.15 6.62 0.74
CA SER A 110 -11.78 8.01 0.45
C SER A 110 -12.24 8.45 -0.93
N GLN A 111 -12.47 9.75 -1.08
CA GLN A 111 -12.46 10.40 -2.38
C GLN A 111 -11.02 10.33 -2.94
N TYR A 112 -10.88 9.95 -4.20
CA TYR A 112 -9.58 9.85 -4.87
C TYR A 112 -9.15 11.21 -5.41
N ASP A 113 -8.98 12.15 -4.48
CA ASP A 113 -8.60 13.54 -4.74
C ASP A 113 -7.11 13.79 -4.42
N SER A 114 -6.69 15.05 -4.54
CA SER A 114 -5.32 15.47 -4.19
C SER A 114 -4.90 15.10 -2.77
N LYS A 115 -5.83 15.07 -1.80
CA LYS A 115 -5.54 14.68 -0.41
C LYS A 115 -5.27 13.18 -0.31
N MET A 116 -5.97 12.36 -1.09
CA MET A 116 -5.69 10.93 -1.17
C MET A 116 -4.36 10.66 -1.89
N ASN A 117 -4.07 11.39 -2.97
CA ASN A 117 -2.79 11.30 -3.68
C ASN A 117 -1.61 11.61 -2.75
N ALA A 118 -1.67 12.73 -2.03
CA ALA A 118 -0.65 13.12 -1.05
C ALA A 118 -0.51 12.09 0.08
N TYR A 119 -1.61 11.47 0.50
CA TYR A 119 -1.57 10.40 1.49
C TYR A 119 -0.88 9.13 0.97
N LEU A 120 -1.19 8.69 -0.25
CA LEU A 120 -0.56 7.52 -0.87
C LEU A 120 0.94 7.74 -1.11
N ASP A 121 1.35 8.95 -1.51
CA ASP A 121 2.75 9.37 -1.59
C ASP A 121 3.43 9.28 -0.20
N MET A 122 2.78 9.84 0.84
CA MET A 122 3.28 9.73 2.21
C MET A 122 3.43 8.28 2.69
N VAL A 123 2.50 7.38 2.34
CA VAL A 123 2.60 5.94 2.65
C VAL A 123 3.88 5.35 2.05
N GLY A 124 4.28 5.74 0.85
CA GLY A 124 5.58 5.35 0.30
C GLY A 124 6.75 5.94 1.09
N LYS A 125 6.67 7.22 1.41
CA LYS A 125 7.75 7.97 2.07
C LYS A 125 8.10 7.42 3.47
N ILE A 126 7.11 7.00 4.26
CA ILE A 126 7.32 6.50 5.64
C ILE A 126 8.06 5.16 5.73
N HIS A 127 8.24 4.44 4.61
CA HIS A 127 9.03 3.21 4.55
C HIS A 127 10.50 3.47 4.20
N THR A 128 10.90 4.73 4.11
CA THR A 128 12.25 5.20 3.82
C THR A 128 12.75 6.10 4.96
N ALA A 129 14.03 6.49 4.93
CA ALA A 129 14.57 7.47 5.89
C ALA A 129 13.99 8.90 5.73
N LYS A 130 13.14 9.14 4.72
CA LYS A 130 12.62 10.47 4.38
C LYS A 130 11.40 10.89 5.21
N ALA A 131 10.73 9.97 5.92
CA ALA A 131 9.60 10.24 6.83
C ALA A 131 9.38 9.06 7.79
N GLY A 132 8.55 9.26 8.82
CA GLY A 132 8.27 8.20 9.80
C GLY A 132 9.42 8.01 10.79
N SER A 133 9.76 6.76 11.13
CA SER A 133 10.92 6.45 11.95
C SER A 133 12.16 6.39 11.06
N PRO A 134 13.19 7.24 11.27
CA PRO A 134 14.38 7.26 10.43
C PRO A 134 15.16 5.94 10.46
N ASP A 135 14.96 5.15 11.51
CA ASP A 135 15.63 3.86 11.72
C ASP A 135 14.89 2.68 11.05
N VAL A 136 13.69 2.90 10.53
CA VAL A 136 12.88 1.87 9.86
C VAL A 136 12.94 2.12 8.35
N VAL A 137 14.00 1.62 7.72
CA VAL A 137 14.21 1.72 6.26
C VAL A 137 14.02 0.35 5.62
N ILE A 138 12.98 0.24 4.79
CA ILE A 138 12.64 -1.00 4.09
C ILE A 138 13.32 -1.02 2.72
N PRO A 139 14.11 -2.03 2.34
CA PRO A 139 14.67 -2.10 0.99
C PRO A 139 13.58 -2.17 -0.08
N LEU A 140 13.76 -1.47 -1.21
CA LEU A 140 12.79 -1.43 -2.32
C LEU A 140 12.37 -2.84 -2.78
N VAL A 141 13.30 -3.78 -2.87
CA VAL A 141 13.01 -5.17 -3.26
C VAL A 141 11.98 -5.84 -2.32
N GLN A 142 12.05 -5.54 -1.02
CA GLN A 142 11.11 -6.09 -0.03
C GLN A 142 9.76 -5.37 -0.09
N MET A 143 9.77 -4.05 -0.32
CA MET A 143 8.55 -3.28 -0.52
C MET A 143 7.79 -3.74 -1.78
N ASN A 144 8.50 -3.95 -2.88
CA ASN A 144 7.92 -4.48 -4.12
C ASN A 144 7.37 -5.90 -3.93
N ALA A 145 8.11 -6.78 -3.23
CA ALA A 145 7.64 -8.11 -2.91
C ALA A 145 6.36 -8.10 -2.05
N LEU A 146 6.29 -7.21 -1.06
CA LEU A 146 5.10 -7.03 -0.23
C LEU A 146 3.91 -6.51 -1.04
N MET A 147 4.12 -5.52 -1.92
CA MET A 147 3.05 -5.02 -2.80
C MET A 147 2.53 -6.11 -3.73
N GLY A 148 3.40 -6.94 -4.30
CA GLY A 148 3.00 -8.10 -5.09
C GLY A 148 2.17 -9.11 -4.30
N PHE A 149 2.56 -9.41 -3.06
CA PHE A 149 1.78 -10.27 -2.16
C PHE A 149 0.41 -9.67 -1.81
N VAL A 150 0.35 -8.37 -1.48
CA VAL A 150 -0.91 -7.69 -1.16
C VAL A 150 -1.85 -7.70 -2.36
N HIS A 151 -1.34 -7.47 -3.57
CA HIS A 151 -2.13 -7.55 -4.79
C HIS A 151 -2.69 -8.95 -5.01
N ASP A 152 -1.87 -9.99 -4.93
CA ASP A 152 -2.31 -11.39 -5.08
C ASP A 152 -3.37 -11.78 -4.04
N ALA A 153 -3.12 -11.48 -2.76
CA ALA A 153 -4.06 -11.77 -1.68
C ALA A 153 -5.40 -11.04 -1.86
N LEU A 154 -5.37 -9.78 -2.33
CA LEU A 154 -6.57 -9.01 -2.61
C LEU A 154 -7.35 -9.58 -3.79
N ILE A 155 -6.68 -10.03 -4.85
CA ILE A 155 -7.32 -10.70 -5.98
C ILE A 155 -8.00 -11.99 -5.51
N GLY A 156 -7.31 -12.82 -4.73
CA GLY A 156 -7.90 -14.03 -4.14
C GLY A 156 -9.16 -13.74 -3.32
N LEU A 157 -9.12 -12.69 -2.49
CA LEU A 157 -10.28 -12.21 -1.74
C LEU A 157 -11.41 -11.77 -2.67
N ILE A 158 -11.14 -10.97 -3.70
CA ILE A 158 -12.15 -10.47 -4.63
C ILE A 158 -12.89 -11.63 -5.29
N PHE A 159 -12.18 -12.68 -5.70
CA PHE A 159 -12.78 -13.84 -6.34
C PHE A 159 -13.56 -14.76 -5.37
N SER A 160 -13.34 -14.65 -4.07
CA SER A 160 -14.15 -15.37 -3.06
C SER A 160 -15.45 -14.65 -2.70
N LEU A 161 -15.63 -13.38 -3.11
CA LEU A 161 -16.84 -12.61 -2.81
C LEU A 161 -18.07 -13.22 -3.51
N PRO A 162 -19.24 -13.23 -2.83
CA PRO A 162 -20.50 -13.70 -3.39
C PRO A 162 -21.13 -12.65 -4.33
N ALA A 163 -20.43 -12.28 -5.41
CA ALA A 163 -20.86 -11.30 -6.39
C ALA A 163 -20.82 -11.86 -7.82
N PRO A 164 -21.57 -11.27 -8.77
CA PRO A 164 -21.50 -11.67 -10.17
C PRO A 164 -20.06 -11.60 -10.70
N GLU A 165 -19.69 -12.53 -11.58
CA GLU A 165 -18.34 -12.62 -12.15
C GLU A 165 -17.89 -11.31 -12.79
N CYS A 166 -18.76 -10.65 -13.56
CA CYS A 166 -18.45 -9.37 -14.19
C CYS A 166 -18.09 -8.27 -13.18
N ARG A 167 -18.75 -8.23 -12.01
CA ARG A 167 -18.44 -7.26 -10.95
C ARG A 167 -17.12 -7.60 -10.25
N ARG A 168 -16.84 -8.88 -10.00
CA ARG A 168 -15.53 -9.31 -9.45
C ARG A 168 -14.37 -8.99 -10.40
N VAL A 169 -14.57 -9.20 -11.71
CA VAL A 169 -13.58 -8.83 -12.72
C VAL A 169 -13.37 -7.32 -12.77
N ALA A 170 -14.45 -6.52 -12.73
CA ALA A 170 -14.33 -5.06 -12.67
C ALA A 170 -13.55 -4.61 -11.43
N LEU A 171 -13.87 -5.15 -10.25
CA LEU A 171 -13.19 -4.85 -8.99
C LEU A 171 -11.71 -5.25 -9.02
N ALA A 172 -11.40 -6.44 -9.54
CA ALA A 172 -10.03 -6.93 -9.68
C ALA A 172 -9.19 -6.01 -10.60
N ARG A 173 -9.78 -5.55 -11.71
CA ARG A 173 -9.13 -4.60 -12.62
C ARG A 173 -8.92 -3.23 -11.97
N ALA A 174 -9.93 -2.71 -11.27
CA ALA A 174 -9.86 -1.44 -10.55
C ALA A 174 -8.70 -1.44 -9.53
N PHE A 175 -8.61 -2.48 -8.69
CA PHE A 175 -7.51 -2.61 -7.73
C PHE A 175 -6.15 -2.84 -8.37
N THR A 176 -6.10 -3.57 -9.49
CA THR A 176 -4.83 -3.75 -10.22
C THR A 176 -4.27 -2.40 -10.67
N LYS A 177 -5.11 -1.52 -11.24
CA LYS A 177 -4.70 -0.17 -11.66
C LYS A 177 -4.27 0.66 -10.45
N LEU A 178 -5.08 0.67 -9.39
CA LEU A 178 -4.82 1.44 -8.18
C LEU A 178 -3.52 1.04 -7.48
N LEU A 179 -3.31 -0.26 -7.24
CA LEU A 179 -2.10 -0.75 -6.57
C LEU A 179 -0.85 -0.54 -7.43
N TRP A 180 -0.98 -0.51 -8.76
CA TRP A 180 0.12 -0.13 -9.64
C TRP A 180 0.51 1.34 -9.46
N ILE A 181 -0.47 2.25 -9.47
CA ILE A 181 -0.25 3.69 -9.21
C ILE A 181 0.41 3.89 -7.84
N GLN A 182 -0.09 3.21 -6.80
CA GLN A 182 0.52 3.29 -5.49
C GLN A 182 1.94 2.72 -5.48
N GLY A 183 2.21 1.61 -6.19
CA GLY A 183 3.55 1.05 -6.32
C GLY A 183 4.55 2.03 -6.93
N ASP A 184 4.11 2.84 -7.90
CA ASP A 184 4.92 3.92 -8.46
C ASP A 184 5.16 5.05 -7.44
N LEU A 185 4.12 5.50 -6.73
CA LEU A 185 4.23 6.50 -5.65
C LEU A 185 5.13 6.03 -4.50
N ILE A 186 5.19 4.73 -4.23
CA ILE A 186 6.15 4.14 -3.29
C ILE A 186 7.56 4.23 -3.88
N SER A 187 7.74 3.72 -5.10
CA SER A 187 9.05 3.56 -5.74
C SER A 187 9.78 4.88 -5.96
N ARG A 188 9.07 5.98 -6.22
CA ARG A 188 9.69 7.30 -6.41
C ARG A 188 10.44 7.80 -5.16
N HIS A 189 10.14 7.29 -3.96
CA HIS A 189 10.89 7.66 -2.76
C HIS A 189 12.22 6.90 -2.62
N TYR A 190 12.45 5.88 -3.42
CA TYR A 190 13.68 5.07 -3.42
C TYR A 190 14.70 5.51 -4.46
N THR A 191 14.29 6.33 -5.43
CA THR A 191 15.19 6.91 -6.41
C THR A 191 15.71 8.27 -5.92
N PRO A 192 16.94 8.67 -6.32
CA PRO A 192 17.35 10.06 -6.27
C PRO A 192 16.36 10.94 -7.05
N ASN A 193 16.22 12.19 -6.61
CA ASN A 193 15.47 13.20 -7.36
C ASN A 193 16.26 13.63 -8.60
#